data_AF-A0AAU9E9Y1-F1
#
_entry.id   AF-A0AAU9E9Y1-F1
#
_cell.length_a   1.000
_cell.length_b   1.000
_cell.length_c   1.000
_cell.angle_alpha   90.00
_cell.angle_beta   90.00
_cell.angle_gamma   90.00
#
_symmetry.space_group_name_H-M   'P 1'
#
loop_
_entity.id
_entity.type
_entity.pdbx_description
1 polymer ?
#
loop_
_entity_poly.entity_id
_entity_poly.type
_entity_poly.pdbx_seq_one_letter_code
_entity_poly.pdbx_strand_id
1 'polypeptide(L)'
;MQTILDAFIGRNISFKDMNQVNEVIRLVTDLSNNIRLWENNGYTPKEIFEKFEMPNLKPLPDKPFSVKKNKIGRNDPCPCGSGKKYKKCCLGKE
;
A
#
# COMPACT_ATOMS: atom_id res chain seq x y z
N MET A 1 11.77 1.37 -2.21
CA MET A 1 11.54 0.55 -3.42
C MET A 1 12.17 1.18 -4.65
N GLN A 2 11.80 2.41 -5.03
CA GLN A 2 12.38 3.09 -6.20
C GLN A 2 13.91 3.14 -6.18
N THR A 3 14.49 3.47 -5.03
CA THR A 3 15.94 3.53 -4.78
C THR A 3 16.69 2.22 -5.03
N ILE A 4 16.06 1.06 -4.82
CA ILE A 4 16.70 -0.24 -5.05
C ILE A 4 16.75 -0.54 -6.56
N LEU A 5 15.67 -0.25 -7.28
CA LEU A 5 15.61 -0.41 -8.73
C LEU A 5 16.60 0.54 -9.42
N ASP A 6 16.68 1.79 -8.97
CA ASP A 6 17.63 2.77 -9.47
C ASP A 6 19.08 2.32 -9.25
N ALA A 7 19.35 1.67 -8.10
CA ALA A 7 20.67 1.10 -7.78
C ALA A 7 21.05 -0.11 -8.66
N PHE A 8 20.08 -0.89 -9.13
CA PHE A 8 20.31 -1.98 -10.09
C PHE A 8 20.56 -1.44 -11.50
N ILE A 9 19.75 -0.46 -11.93
CA ILE A 9 19.91 0.21 -13.23
C ILE A 9 21.27 0.91 -13.31
N GLY A 10 21.67 1.62 -12.24
CA GLY A 10 22.99 2.26 -12.17
C GLY A 10 24.18 1.29 -12.19
N ARG A 11 23.95 0.00 -11.93
CA ARG A 11 24.93 -1.10 -12.07
C ARG A 11 24.79 -1.87 -13.38
N ASN A 12 24.02 -1.34 -14.34
CA ASN A 12 23.75 -1.98 -15.63
C ASN A 12 23.05 -3.34 -15.53
N ILE A 13 22.28 -3.58 -14.47
CA ILE A 13 21.48 -4.80 -14.31
C ILE A 13 20.09 -4.54 -14.92
N SER A 14 19.81 -5.20 -16.04
CA SER A 14 18.52 -5.14 -16.72
C SER A 14 17.64 -6.34 -16.34
N PHE A 15 16.37 -6.07 -16.01
CA PHE A 15 15.38 -7.13 -15.80
C PHE A 15 14.58 -7.37 -17.08
N LYS A 16 14.26 -8.64 -17.37
CA LYS A 16 13.52 -9.02 -18.59
C LYS A 16 12.02 -8.79 -18.46
N ASP A 17 11.48 -9.01 -17.26
CA ASP A 17 10.05 -8.90 -16.98
C ASP A 17 9.81 -8.45 -15.52
N MET A 18 8.56 -8.05 -15.23
CA MET A 18 8.16 -7.61 -13.90
C MET A 18 8.11 -8.75 -12.87
N ASN A 19 8.00 -10.01 -13.30
CA ASN A 19 8.01 -11.16 -12.38
C ASN A 19 9.42 -11.37 -11.81
N GLN A 20 10.46 -11.22 -12.63
CA GLN A 20 11.86 -11.28 -12.21
C GLN A 20 12.18 -10.16 -11.22
N VAL A 21 11.65 -8.95 -11.45
CA VAL A 21 11.76 -7.84 -10.51
C VAL A 21 11.09 -8.19 -9.18
N ASN A 22 9.86 -8.70 -9.22
CA ASN A 22 9.12 -9.10 -8.02
C ASN A 22 9.84 -10.21 -7.24
N GLU A 23 10.46 -11.18 -7.93
CA GLU A 23 11.21 -12.25 -7.31
C GLU A 23 12.45 -11.72 -6.57
N VAL A 24 13.21 -10.84 -7.22
CA VAL A 24 14.39 -10.21 -6.61
C VAL A 24 13.99 -9.34 -5.43
N ILE A 25 12.92 -8.55 -5.56
CA ILE A 25 12.39 -7.74 -4.45
C ILE A 25 11.97 -8.63 -3.28
N ARG A 26 11.31 -9.76 -3.55
CA ARG A 26 10.94 -10.73 -2.51
C ARG A 26 12.18 -11.22 -1.78
N LEU A 27 13.21 -11.66 -2.51
CA LEU A 27 14.45 -12.15 -1.91
C LEU A 27 15.16 -11.07 -1.08
N VAL A 28 15.24 -9.84 -1.59
CA VAL A 28 15.85 -8.70 -0.85
C VAL A 28 15.04 -8.37 0.40
N THR A 29 13.71 -8.41 0.31
CA THR A 29 12.82 -8.14 1.45
C THR A 29 12.95 -9.23 2.51
N ASP A 30 12.96 -10.49 2.11
CA ASP A 30 13.17 -11.63 3.01
C ASP A 30 14.53 -11.53 3.70
N LEU A 31 15.57 -11.21 2.95
CA LEU A 31 16.90 -10.98 3.51
C LEU A 31 16.89 -9.83 4.53
N SER A 32 16.34 -8.67 4.14
CA SER A 32 16.27 -7.50 4.99
C SER A 32 15.50 -7.76 6.29
N ASN A 33 14.43 -8.55 6.24
CA ASN A 33 13.59 -8.83 7.39
C ASN A 33 14.18 -9.90 8.34
N ASN A 34 15.11 -10.73 7.86
CA ASN A 34 15.67 -11.85 8.62
C ASN A 34 17.15 -11.68 8.99
N ILE A 35 17.80 -10.59 8.59
CA ILE A 35 19.14 -10.24 9.07
C ILE A 35 19.06 -9.53 10.42
N ARG A 36 19.96 -9.91 11.34
CA ARG A 36 20.16 -9.20 12.61
C ARG A 36 20.92 -7.90 12.37
N LEU A 37 20.41 -6.79 12.90
CA LEU A 37 21.01 -5.48 12.72
C LEU A 37 21.47 -4.90 14.07
N TRP A 38 22.61 -4.22 14.06
CA TRP A 38 23.13 -3.54 15.25
C TRP A 38 22.19 -2.41 15.71
N GLU A 39 21.64 -1.65 14.76
CA GLU A 39 20.65 -0.59 14.99
C GLU A 39 19.39 -1.12 15.70
N ASN A 40 19.11 -2.41 15.52
CA ASN A 40 18.02 -3.14 16.14
C ASN A 40 18.43 -3.85 17.43
N ASN A 41 19.56 -3.46 18.05
CA ASN A 41 20.14 -4.12 19.23
C ASN A 41 20.31 -5.65 19.05
N GLY A 42 20.65 -6.08 17.82
CA GLY A 42 20.84 -7.49 17.48
C GLY A 42 19.58 -8.26 17.09
N TYR A 43 18.41 -7.63 17.09
CA TYR A 43 17.19 -8.25 16.57
C TYR A 43 17.10 -8.14 15.04
N THR A 44 16.37 -9.07 14.43
CA THR A 44 15.90 -8.89 13.06
C THR A 44 14.68 -7.96 13.05
N PRO A 45 14.41 -7.23 11.94
CA PRO A 45 13.18 -6.46 11.82
C PRO A 45 11.91 -7.29 12.07
N LYS A 46 11.89 -8.55 11.63
CA LYS A 46 10.78 -9.48 11.88
C LYS A 46 10.59 -9.78 13.37
N GLU A 47 11.67 -10.05 14.10
CA GLU A 47 11.61 -10.29 15.55
C GLU A 47 11.07 -9.06 16.31
N ILE A 48 11.42 -7.84 15.88
CA ILE A 48 10.89 -6.60 16.44
C ILE A 48 9.38 -6.51 16.20
N PHE A 49 8.95 -6.68 14.96
CA PHE A 49 7.53 -6.64 14.59
C PHE A 49 6.71 -7.62 15.43
N GLU A 50 7.14 -8.88 15.50
CA GLU A 50 6.45 -9.94 16.23
C GLU A 50 6.33 -9.64 17.73
N LYS A 51 7.39 -9.10 18.34
CA LYS A 51 7.42 -8.84 19.78
C LYS A 51 6.70 -7.57 20.21
N PHE A 52 6.85 -6.50 19.44
CA PHE A 52 6.46 -5.15 19.89
C PHE A 52 5.24 -4.60 19.15
N GLU A 53 5.07 -4.94 17.87
CA GLU A 53 3.99 -4.38 17.05
C GLU A 53 2.79 -5.32 16.98
N MET A 54 3.02 -6.62 16.78
CA MET A 54 1.99 -7.64 16.61
C MET A 54 0.96 -7.68 17.75
N PRO A 55 1.34 -7.61 19.04
CA PRO A 55 0.38 -7.59 20.15
C PRO A 55 -0.55 -6.38 20.14
N ASN A 56 -0.16 -5.30 19.47
CA ASN A 56 -0.92 -4.05 19.38
C ASN A 56 -1.80 -3.98 18.12
N LEU A 57 -1.72 -4.98 17.22
CA LEU A 57 -2.55 -5.01 16.02
C LEU A 57 -3.99 -5.30 16.38
N LYS A 58 -4.90 -4.50 15.80
CA LYS A 58 -6.33 -4.80 15.85
C LYS A 58 -6.63 -5.87 14.81
N PRO A 59 -7.49 -6.85 15.13
CA PRO A 59 -7.93 -7.83 14.16
C PRO A 59 -8.59 -7.13 12.97
N LEU A 60 -8.42 -7.71 11.78
CA LEU A 60 -9.15 -7.26 10.61
C LEU A 60 -10.66 -7.36 10.90
N PRO A 61 -11.47 -6.39 10.43
CA PRO A 61 -12.91 -6.48 10.60
C PRO A 61 -13.43 -7.73 9.87
N ASP A 62 -14.26 -8.53 10.55
CA ASP A 62 -14.86 -9.76 9.99
C ASP A 62 -15.70 -9.51 8.73
N LYS A 63 -16.17 -8.28 8.57
CA LYS A 63 -16.96 -7.86 7.43
C LYS A 63 -16.06 -7.13 6.44
N PRO A 64 -16.14 -7.44 5.14
CA PRO A 64 -15.46 -6.65 4.12
C PRO A 64 -15.84 -5.18 4.31
N PHE A 65 -14.88 -4.29 4.10
CA PHE A 65 -15.09 -2.85 4.23
C PHE A 65 -16.19 -2.41 3.24
N SER A 66 -17.43 -2.46 3.70
CA SER A 66 -18.56 -1.90 2.98
C SER A 66 -18.37 -0.40 3.05
N VAL A 67 -17.79 0.17 1.99
CA VAL A 67 -17.94 1.60 1.72
C VAL A 67 -19.43 1.78 1.61
N LYS A 68 -20.07 2.26 2.69
CA LYS A 68 -21.44 2.74 2.61
C LYS A 68 -21.37 3.82 1.54
N LYS A 69 -21.81 3.50 0.32
CA LYS A 69 -22.14 4.51 -0.66
C LYS A 69 -23.25 5.30 0.01
N ASN A 70 -22.89 6.37 0.70
CA ASN A 70 -23.86 7.33 1.19
C ASN A 70 -24.71 7.65 -0.03
N LYS A 71 -25.99 7.29 0.04
CA LYS A 71 -26.91 7.54 -1.07
C LYS A 71 -26.90 9.05 -1.26
N ILE A 72 -26.21 9.50 -2.30
CA ILE A 72 -26.09 10.92 -2.55
C ILE A 72 -27.47 11.43 -2.99
N GLY A 73 -28.01 12.37 -2.23
CA GLY A 73 -29.29 12.98 -2.50
C GLY A 73 -29.23 13.73 -3.83
N ARG A 74 -30.36 13.74 -4.55
CA ARG A 74 -30.49 14.45 -5.84
C ARG A 74 -30.07 15.94 -5.74
N ASN A 75 -30.25 16.57 -4.58
CA ASN A 75 -29.91 17.98 -4.33
C ASN A 75 -28.57 18.21 -3.63
N ASP A 76 -27.85 17.17 -3.21
CA ASP A 76 -26.57 17.28 -2.50
C ASP A 76 -25.45 17.79 -3.41
N PRO A 77 -24.38 18.39 -2.85
CA PRO A 77 -23.21 18.79 -3.64
C PRO A 77 -22.59 17.56 -4.34
N CYS A 78 -22.25 17.73 -5.62
CA CYS A 78 -21.74 16.65 -6.45
C CYS A 78 -20.31 16.24 -6.03
N PRO A 79 -19.99 14.93 -5.93
CA PRO A 79 -18.73 14.45 -5.36
C PRO A 79 -17.57 14.57 -6.35
N CYS A 80 -17.82 14.98 -7.61
CA CYS A 80 -16.78 15.28 -8.58
C CYS A 80 -16.12 16.66 -8.38
N GLY A 81 -16.50 17.41 -7.33
CA GLY A 81 -15.88 18.70 -7.01
C GLY A 81 -16.38 19.88 -7.86
N SER A 82 -17.45 19.71 -8.64
CA SER A 82 -17.95 20.77 -9.54
C SER A 82 -18.69 21.92 -8.84
N GLY A 83 -18.96 21.80 -7.54
CA GLY A 83 -19.79 22.75 -6.77
C GLY A 83 -21.28 22.75 -7.13
N LYS A 84 -21.71 21.97 -8.14
CA LYS A 84 -23.11 21.86 -8.58
C LYS A 84 -23.87 20.81 -7.77
N LYS A 85 -25.20 20.92 -7.70
CA LYS A 85 -26.07 19.84 -7.16
C LYS A 85 -25.92 18.57 -8.00
N TYR A 86 -25.96 17.40 -7.37
CA TYR A 86 -25.78 16.09 -8.03
C TYR A 86 -26.68 15.92 -9.26
N LYS A 87 -27.95 16.33 -9.18
CA LYS A 87 -28.91 16.34 -10.30
C LYS A 87 -28.56 17.19 -11.51
N LYS A 88 -27.75 18.23 -11.31
CA LYS A 88 -27.31 19.17 -12.36
C LYS A 88 -25.88 18.88 -12.81
N CYS A 89 -25.29 17.78 -12.35
CA CYS A 89 -23.93 17.39 -12.67
C CYS A 89 -23.90 15.91 -13.03
N CYS A 90 -23.32 15.03 -12.22
CA CYS A 90 -23.10 13.63 -12.57
C CYS A 90 -24.38 12.82 -12.82
N LEU A 91 -25.53 13.22 -12.29
CA LEU A 91 -26.82 12.53 -12.52
C LEU A 91 -27.57 13.04 -13.75
N GLY A 92 -27.28 14.25 -14.21
CA GLY A 92 -27.96 14.90 -15.34
C GLY A 92 -27.11 14.98 -16.60
N LYS A 93 -26.01 14.21 -16.69
CA LYS A 93 -25.27 14.02 -17.94
C LYS A 93 -26.06 13.02 -18.79
N GLU A 94 -26.76 13.53 -19.80
CA GLU A 94 -26.99 12.79 -21.05
C GLU A 94 -25.68 12.76 -21.86
#